data_AF-A0A5K1G3S5-F1
#
_entry.id   AF-A0A5K1G3S5-F1
#
_cell.length_a   1.000
_cell.length_b   1.000
_cell.length_c   1.000
_cell.angle_alpha   90.00
_cell.angle_beta   90.00
_cell.angle_gamma   90.00
#
_symmetry.space_group_name_H-M   'P 1'
#
loop_
_entity.id
_entity.type
_entity.pdbx_description
1 polymer ?
#
loop_
_entity_poly.entity_id
_entity_poly.type
_entity_poly.pdbx_seq_one_letter_code
_entity_poly.pdbx_strand_id
1 'polypeptide(L)' 'DATRKHKEQKGLMCHQCQRNDKGRVVICSSCKRKRYCYFCIQK' A
#
# COMPACT_ATOMS: atom_id res chain seq x y z
N ASP A 1 -14.86 -12.16 -23.91
CA ASP A 1 -15.02 -11.63 -22.54
C ASP A 1 -13.95 -12.27 -21.66
N ALA A 2 -12.96 -11.50 -21.19
CA ALA A 2 -12.04 -11.82 -20.08
C ALA A 2 -10.80 -10.92 -20.11
N THR A 3 -10.99 -9.60 -20.04
CA THR A 3 -9.88 -8.69 -19.70
C THR A 3 -9.57 -8.84 -18.22
N ARG A 4 -8.84 -9.89 -17.85
CA ARG A 4 -8.13 -9.95 -16.57
C ARG A 4 -6.97 -8.96 -16.63
N LYS A 5 -7.31 -7.66 -16.50
CA LYS A 5 -6.34 -6.62 -16.17
C LYS A 5 -5.82 -6.93 -14.78
N HIS A 6 -4.79 -7.78 -14.70
CA HIS A 6 -3.88 -7.80 -13.57
C HIS A 6 -3.22 -6.42 -13.56
N LYS A 7 -3.94 -5.43 -13.00
CA LYS A 7 -3.32 -4.20 -12.54
C LYS A 7 -2.31 -4.68 -11.53
N GLU A 8 -1.06 -4.71 -11.96
CA GLU A 8 0.11 -4.86 -11.11
C GLU A 8 -0.20 -4.01 -9.87
N GLN A 9 -0.46 -4.71 -8.76
CA GLN A 9 -0.58 -4.09 -7.46
C GLN A 9 0.82 -3.55 -7.21
N LYS A 10 1.07 -2.34 -7.70
CA LYS A 10 2.34 -1.64 -7.61
C LYS A 10 2.68 -1.68 -6.13
N GLY A 11 3.63 -2.53 -5.77
CA GLY A 11 3.84 -3.00 -4.40
C GLY A 11 4.22 -1.84 -3.51
N LEU A 12 3.23 -1.20 -2.90
CA LEU A 12 3.45 -0.14 -1.95
C LEU A 12 3.45 -0.80 -0.57
N MET A 13 4.59 -1.41 -0.22
CA MET A 13 4.73 -2.08 1.07
C MET A 13 4.59 -1.07 2.21
N CYS A 14 3.85 -1.45 3.25
CA CYS A 14 3.78 -0.69 4.49
C CYS A 14 5.14 -0.68 5.19
N HIS A 15 5.64 0.48 5.59
CA HIS A 15 6.87 0.64 6.37
C HIS A 15 6.80 -0.09 7.72
N GLN A 16 5.61 -0.15 8.33
CA GLN A 16 5.42 -0.72 9.67
C GLN A 16 5.33 -2.25 9.69
N CYS A 17 4.70 -2.86 8.68
CA CYS A 17 4.43 -4.30 8.66
C CYS A 17 4.93 -5.01 7.40
N GLN A 18 5.54 -4.27 6.47
CA GLN A 18 6.10 -4.73 5.19
C GLN A 18 5.10 -5.48 4.29
N ARG A 19 3.80 -5.42 4.59
CA ARG A 19 2.79 -6.12 3.79
C ARG A 19 2.36 -5.33 2.55
N ASN A 20 2.06 -6.11 1.51
CA ASN A 20 1.60 -5.71 0.16
C ASN A 20 0.16 -6.19 -0.12
N ASP A 21 -0.32 -7.18 0.65
CA ASP A 21 -1.60 -7.89 0.49
C ASP A 21 -2.85 -6.99 0.46
N LYS A 22 -2.82 -5.81 1.07
CA LYS A 22 -4.01 -4.96 1.24
C LYS A 22 -4.20 -3.85 0.20
N GLY A 23 -3.32 -3.72 -0.79
CA GLY A 23 -3.49 -2.88 -1.99
C GLY A 23 -3.57 -1.35 -1.76
N ARG A 24 -4.03 -0.88 -0.59
CA ARG A 24 -4.09 0.53 -0.20
C ARG A 24 -3.08 0.80 0.91
N VAL A 25 -2.09 1.62 0.57
CA VAL A 25 -1.25 2.28 1.56
C VAL A 25 -1.26 3.78 1.30
N VAL A 26 -1.10 4.54 2.37
CA VAL A 26 -0.98 6.00 2.34
C VAL A 26 0.48 6.40 2.51
N ILE A 27 0.87 7.49 1.87
CA ILE A 27 2.21 8.06 2.01
C ILE A 27 2.17 9.06 3.17
N CYS A 28 3.18 9.05 4.03
CA CYS A 28 3.31 10.04 5.08
C CYS A 28 3.51 11.44 4.50
N SER A 29 2.64 12.38 4.83
CA SER A 29 2.71 13.76 4.34
C SER A 29 3.96 14.51 4.80
N SER A 30 4.46 14.19 6.01
CA SER A 30 5.60 14.88 6.61
C SER A 30 6.93 14.50 5.97
N CYS A 31 7.20 13.21 5.78
CA CYS A 31 8.47 12.74 5.23
C CYS A 31 8.40 12.35 3.75
N LYS A 32 7.20 12.15 3.19
CA LYS A 32 6.92 11.71 1.79
C LYS A 32 7.65 10.44 1.33
N ARG A 33 8.35 9.76 2.24
CA ARG A 33 9.17 8.55 1.98
C ARG A 33 8.56 7.30 2.58
N LYS A 34 8.01 7.42 3.79
CA LYS A 34 7.39 6.29 4.50
C LYS A 34 5.95 6.08 4.02
N ARG A 35 5.58 4.81 3.90
CA ARG A 35 4.27 4.35 3.45
C ARG A 35 3.62 3.54 4.55
N TYR A 36 2.32 3.63 4.75
CA TYR A 36 1.62 2.92 5.82
C TYR A 36 0.32 2.33 5.30
N CYS A 37 0.02 1.07 5.63
CA CYS A 37 -1.29 0.52 5.31
C CYS A 37 -2.36 1.14 6.22
N TYR A 38 -3.62 1.08 5.77
CA TYR A 38 -4.75 1.64 6.52
C TYR A 38 -4.88 1.06 7.94
N PHE A 39 -4.46 -0.18 8.15
CA PHE A 39 -4.43 -0.81 9.47
C PHE A 39 -3.31 -0.28 10.38
N CYS A 40 -2.17 0.15 9.82
CA CYS A 40 -1.05 0.66 10.60
C CYS A 40 -1.17 2.17 10.89
N ILE A 41 -1.97 2.91 10.12
CA ILE A 41 -2.25 4.34 10.42
C ILE A 41 -3.44 4.52 11.38
N GLN A 42 -4.33 3.53 11.50
CA GLN A 42 -5.43 3.53 12.47
C GLN A 42 -5.04 2.99 13.85
N LYS A 43 -3.90 2.33 13.97
CA LYS A 43 -3.33 1.90 15.25
C LYS A 43 -2.51 3.02 15.85
#